data_AF-A0A368ZC43-F1
#
_entry.id   AF-A0A368ZC43-F1
#
_cell.length_a   1.000
_cell.length_b   1.000
_cell.length_c   1.000
_cell.angle_alpha   90.00
_cell.angle_beta   90.00
_cell.angle_gamma   90.00
#
_symmetry.space_group_name_H-M   'P 1'
#
loop_
_entity.id
_entity.type
_entity.pdbx_description
1 polymer ?
#
loop_
_entity_poly.entity_id
_entity_poly.type
_entity_poly.pdbx_seq_one_letter_code
_entity_poly.pdbx_strand_id
1 'polypeptide(L)'
;MFAPLESAIGQQIIDKFHIDTEETDSILLYNPLKDKLYYKSTAALRIAKKLGFPIAIGAIFLVIPAFIRNLVYDYIAKNRYSWYGKKASCMIPTPELQSKFID
;
A
#
# COMPACT_ATOMS: atom_id res chain seq x y z
N MET A 1 -7.22 -0.13 -9.61
CA MET A 1 -6.26 0.63 -10.42
C MET A 1 -5.02 0.83 -9.57
N PHE A 2 -3.85 0.78 -10.19
CA PHE A 2 -2.55 0.91 -9.54
C PHE A 2 -1.73 1.99 -10.25
N ALA A 3 -0.89 2.68 -9.51
CA ALA A 3 0.09 3.61 -10.05
C ALA A 3 1.40 3.40 -9.28
N PRO A 4 2.57 3.36 -9.95
CA PRO A 4 3.85 3.45 -9.27
C PRO A 4 3.92 4.74 -8.43
N LEU A 5 4.64 4.72 -7.30
CA LEU A 5 4.81 5.93 -6.48
C LEU A 5 5.53 7.04 -7.26
N GLU A 6 6.46 6.66 -8.14
CA GLU A 6 7.27 7.56 -8.97
C GLU A 6 6.54 8.07 -10.23
N SER A 7 5.33 7.59 -10.50
CA SER A 7 4.57 8.00 -11.70
C SER A 7 3.99 9.40 -11.53
N ALA A 8 3.57 10.03 -12.64
CA ALA A 8 3.02 11.39 -12.60
C ALA A 8 1.79 11.49 -11.68
N ILE A 9 0.89 10.51 -11.75
CA ILE A 9 -0.28 10.45 -10.87
C ILE A 9 0.13 10.16 -9.42
N GLY A 10 1.13 9.29 -9.21
CA GLY A 10 1.67 8.98 -7.89
C GLY A 10 2.19 10.22 -7.18
N GLN A 11 3.06 10.99 -7.86
CA GLN A 11 3.65 12.23 -7.36
C GLN A 11 2.59 13.30 -7.08
N GLN A 12 1.61 13.49 -7.98
CA GLN A 12 0.50 14.43 -7.75
C GLN A 12 -0.28 14.13 -6.46
N ILE A 13 -0.52 12.86 -6.15
CA ILE A 13 -1.22 12.46 -4.92
C ILE A 13 -0.32 12.67 -3.69
N ILE A 14 0.96 12.32 -3.78
CA ILE A 14 1.94 12.52 -2.71
C ILE A 14 2.03 13.99 -2.34
N ASP A 15 2.18 14.87 -3.33
CA ASP A 15 2.26 16.32 -3.17
C ASP A 15 0.97 16.89 -2.58
N LYS A 16 -0.19 16.48 -3.12
CA LYS A 16 -1.50 16.93 -2.62
C LYS A 16 -1.68 16.67 -1.13
N PHE A 17 -1.26 15.50 -0.66
CA PHE A 17 -1.44 15.07 0.73
C PHE A 17 -0.22 15.33 1.62
N HIS A 18 0.84 15.98 1.10
CA HIS A 18 2.09 16.28 1.80
C HIS A 18 2.68 15.04 2.49
N ILE A 19 2.70 13.91 1.76
CA ILE A 19 3.18 12.65 2.31
C ILE A 19 4.70 12.62 2.27
N ASP A 20 5.29 12.35 3.43
CA ASP A 20 6.68 11.95 3.51
C ASP A 20 6.83 10.52 2.99
N THR A 21 7.41 10.42 1.79
CA THR A 21 7.67 9.14 1.14
C THR A 21 8.79 8.37 1.84
N GLU A 22 9.74 9.03 2.52
CA GLU A 22 10.81 8.35 3.25
C GLU A 22 10.28 7.53 4.44
N GLU A 23 9.14 7.95 5.02
CA GLU A 23 8.50 7.20 6.10
C GLU A 23 7.48 6.14 5.60
N THR A 24 7.18 6.11 4.30
CA THR A 24 6.03 5.37 3.74
C THR A 24 6.37 4.58 2.46
N ASP A 25 7.44 3.77 2.51
CA ASP A 25 8.03 3.00 1.39
C ASP A 25 7.26 1.75 0.91
N SER A 26 5.92 1.71 0.98
CA SER A 26 5.21 0.47 0.66
C SER A 26 3.97 0.69 -0.18
N ILE A 27 2.91 1.26 0.41
CA ILE A 27 1.62 1.37 -0.28
C ILE A 27 0.85 2.60 0.20
N LEU A 28 0.25 3.30 -0.77
CA LEU A 28 -0.73 4.35 -0.54
C LEU A 28 -2.08 3.88 -1.09
N LEU A 29 -3.14 4.05 -0.29
CA LEU A 29 -4.51 3.77 -0.70
C LEU A 29 -5.27 5.08 -0.77
N TYR A 30 -5.42 5.61 -1.99
CA TYR A 30 -6.21 6.80 -2.26
C TYR A 30 -7.69 6.45 -2.50
N ASN A 31 -8.59 7.20 -1.88
CA ASN A 31 -10.03 7.13 -2.13
C ASN A 31 -10.51 8.48 -2.70
N PRO A 32 -10.73 8.58 -4.03
CA PRO A 32 -11.12 9.83 -4.67
C PRO A 32 -12.52 10.30 -4.27
N LEU A 33 -13.45 9.39 -3.95
CA LEU A 33 -14.82 9.75 -3.57
C LEU A 33 -14.90 10.44 -2.20
N LYS A 34 -13.95 10.15 -1.31
CA LYS A 34 -13.90 10.71 0.04
C LYS A 34 -12.77 11.72 0.22
N ASP A 35 -12.01 11.96 -0.84
CA ASP A 35 -10.74 12.68 -0.84
C ASP A 35 -9.83 12.33 0.34
N LYS A 36 -9.61 11.02 0.54
CA LYS A 36 -8.84 10.50 1.68
C LYS A 36 -7.73 9.57 1.22
N LEU A 37 -6.54 9.81 1.78
CA LEU A 37 -5.39 8.93 1.64
C LEU A 37 -5.20 8.09 2.90
N TYR A 38 -4.95 6.80 2.73
CA TYR A 38 -4.58 5.89 3.81
C TYR A 38 -3.20 5.32 3.51
N TYR A 39 -2.43 5.08 4.57
CA TYR A 39 -1.06 4.59 4.49
C TYR A 39 -0.77 3.58 5.63
N LYS A 40 0.41 2.97 5.58
CA LYS A 40 0.88 1.95 6.55
C LYS A 40 -0.16 0.85 6.81
N SER A 41 -0.33 0.45 8.07
CA SER A 41 -1.28 -0.58 8.49
C SER A 41 -2.72 -0.29 8.04
N THR A 42 -3.13 0.99 8.02
CA THR A 42 -4.50 1.36 7.66
C THR A 42 -4.77 1.12 6.18
N ALA A 43 -3.81 1.42 5.29
CA ALA A 43 -3.92 1.05 3.88
C ALA A 43 -3.97 -0.48 3.71
N ALA A 44 -3.02 -1.20 4.32
CA ALA A 44 -2.91 -2.64 4.20
C ALA A 44 -4.19 -3.37 4.63
N LEU A 45 -4.75 -3.04 5.79
CA LEU A 45 -5.96 -3.68 6.32
C LEU A 45 -7.21 -3.33 5.50
N ARG A 46 -7.28 -2.11 4.94
CA ARG A 46 -8.39 -1.72 4.06
C ARG A 46 -8.31 -2.40 2.69
N ILE A 47 -7.12 -2.62 2.16
CA ILE A 47 -6.91 -3.43 0.95
C ILE A 47 -7.27 -4.89 1.25
N ALA A 48 -6.78 -5.45 2.36
CA ALA A 48 -7.09 -6.82 2.80
C ALA A 48 -8.60 -7.09 2.86
N LYS A 49 -9.39 -6.13 3.37
CA LYS A 49 -10.86 -6.19 3.37
C LYS A 49 -11.47 -6.43 1.98
N LYS A 50 -10.81 -5.99 0.91
CA LYS A 50 -11.28 -6.13 -0.49
C LYS A 50 -10.80 -7.40 -1.18
N LEU A 51 -9.87 -8.16 -0.59
CA LEU A 51 -9.26 -9.34 -1.22
C LEU A 51 -10.04 -10.65 -0.96
N GLY A 52 -11.21 -10.59 -0.32
CA GLY A 52 -12.04 -11.77 -0.04
C GLY A 52 -11.56 -12.61 1.15
N PHE A 53 -12.29 -13.68 1.46
CA PHE A 53 -11.95 -14.61 2.54
C PHE A 53 -10.79 -15.52 2.13
N PRO A 54 -9.82 -15.83 3.02
CA PRO A 54 -9.75 -15.48 4.44
C PRO A 54 -9.05 -14.13 4.74
N ILE A 55 -8.43 -13.50 3.74
CA ILE A 55 -7.61 -12.28 3.91
C ILE A 55 -8.43 -11.13 4.54
N ALA A 56 -9.71 -11.02 4.19
CA ALA A 56 -10.61 -10.01 4.72
C ALA A 56 -10.77 -10.05 6.25
N ILE A 57 -10.51 -11.20 6.91
CA ILE A 57 -10.53 -11.32 8.38
C ILE A 57 -9.53 -10.36 9.02
N GLY A 58 -8.40 -10.10 8.38
CA GLY A 58 -7.40 -9.16 8.88
C GLY A 58 -7.96 -7.75 9.14
N ALA A 59 -9.04 -7.35 8.45
CA ALA A 59 -9.67 -6.05 8.66
C ALA A 59 -10.20 -5.85 10.10
N ILE A 60 -10.40 -6.92 10.89
CA ILE A 60 -10.76 -6.83 12.32
C ILE A 60 -9.70 -6.05 13.10
N PHE A 61 -8.42 -6.14 12.73
CA PHE A 61 -7.34 -5.38 13.36
C PHE A 61 -7.45 -3.85 13.18
N LEU A 62 -8.42 -3.35 12.40
CA LEU A 62 -8.73 -1.92 12.36
C LEU A 62 -9.27 -1.38 13.69
N VAL A 63 -9.77 -2.24 14.59
CA VAL A 63 -10.18 -1.88 15.95
C VAL A 63 -8.98 -1.52 16.85
N ILE A 64 -7.81 -2.09 16.57
CA ILE A 64 -6.59 -1.82 17.33
C ILE A 64 -6.11 -0.40 17.00
N PRO A 65 -5.76 0.43 18.01
CA PRO A 65 -5.24 1.77 17.80
C PRO A 65 -4.08 1.83 16.81
N ALA A 66 -4.07 2.87 15.98
CA ALA A 66 -3.13 3.01 14.86
C ALA A 66 -1.66 2.93 15.30
N PHE A 67 -1.30 3.49 16.46
CA PHE A 67 0.07 3.46 16.95
C PHE A 67 0.60 2.03 17.14
N ILE A 68 -0.19 1.13 17.74
CA ILE A 68 0.22 -0.27 17.98
C ILE A 68 0.40 -1.01 16.65
N ARG A 69 -0.62 -0.97 15.79
CA ARG A 69 -0.58 -1.69 14.52
C ARG A 69 0.45 -1.10 13.54
N ASN A 70 0.78 0.19 13.66
CA ASN A 70 1.88 0.79 12.90
C ASN A 70 3.24 0.30 13.37
N LEU A 71 3.47 0.08 14.68
CA LEU A 71 4.72 -0.53 15.15
C LEU A 71 4.93 -1.92 14.55
N VAL A 72 3.90 -2.75 14.53
CA VAL A 72 3.94 -4.08 13.90
C VAL A 72 4.16 -3.96 12.39
N TYR A 73 3.46 -3.05 11.73
CA TYR A 73 3.62 -2.80 10.31
C TYR A 73 5.05 -2.37 9.96
N ASP A 74 5.62 -1.43 10.72
CA ASP A 74 6.96 -0.90 10.49
C ASP A 74 8.02 -1.99 10.76
N TYR A 75 7.81 -2.86 11.75
CA TYR A 75 8.66 -4.03 11.96
C TYR A 75 8.63 -4.98 10.76
N ILE A 76 7.45 -5.33 10.24
CA ILE A 76 7.33 -6.19 9.05
C ILE A 76 7.96 -5.51 7.83
N ALA A 77 7.68 -4.23 7.61
CA ALA A 77 8.16 -3.46 6.47
C ALA A 77 9.70 -3.40 6.41
N LYS A 78 10.36 -3.27 7.58
CA LYS A 78 11.82 -3.30 7.72
C LYS A 78 12.41 -4.68 7.44
N ASN A 79 11.72 -5.76 7.82
CA ASN A 79 12.23 -7.13 7.68
C ASN A 79 11.82 -7.83 6.37
N ARG A 80 10.87 -7.28 5.60
CA ARG A 80 10.25 -7.95 4.42
C ARG A 80 11.28 -8.48 3.41
N TYR A 81 12.33 -7.73 3.13
CA TYR A 81 13.35 -8.14 2.16
C TYR A 81 14.31 -9.19 2.72
N SER A 82 14.48 -9.24 4.04
CA SER A 82 15.26 -10.31 4.68
C SER A 82 14.48 -11.62 4.74
N TRP A 83 13.15 -11.57 4.89
CA TRP A 83 12.31 -12.75 4.99
C TRP A 83 11.95 -13.36 3.63
N TYR A 84 11.64 -12.51 2.65
CA TYR A 84 11.12 -12.95 1.35
C TYR A 84 12.10 -12.74 0.19
N GLY A 85 13.26 -12.13 0.45
CA GLY A 85 14.23 -11.76 -0.57
C GLY A 85 13.80 -10.53 -1.39
N LYS A 86 14.74 -10.03 -2.19
CA LYS A 86 14.47 -9.04 -3.25
C LYS A 86 14.38 -9.77 -4.59
N LYS A 87 13.44 -9.36 -5.45
CA LYS A 87 13.47 -9.81 -6.84
C LYS A 87 14.65 -9.14 -7.55
N ALA A 88 15.51 -9.94 -8.19
CA ALA A 88 16.70 -9.45 -8.87
C ALA A 88 16.41 -8.77 -10.22
N SER A 89 15.23 -9.03 -10.80
CA SER A 89 14.81 -8.47 -12.08
C SER A 89 13.39 -7.94 -12.01
N CYS A 90 13.13 -6.87 -12.78
CA CYS A 90 11.80 -6.34 -12.96
C CYS A 90 10.92 -7.37 -13.70
N MET A 91 9.75 -7.66 -13.14
CA MET A 91 8.75 -8.50 -13.80
C MET A 91 8.12 -7.70 -14.94
N ILE A 92 8.15 -8.23 -16.16
CA ILE A 92 7.37 -7.68 -17.27
C ILE A 92 5.91 -8.10 -17.03
N PRO A 93 4.97 -7.16 -16.82
CA PRO A 93 3.58 -7.48 -16.56
C PRO A 93 2.93 -8.10 -17.80
N THR A 94 1.97 -9.02 -17.59
CA THR A 94 1.12 -9.47 -18.69
C THR A 94 0.17 -8.34 -19.13
N PRO A 95 -0.39 -8.37 -20.36
CA PRO A 95 -1.33 -7.36 -20.82
C PRO A 95 -2.52 -7.14 -19.86
N GLU A 96 -3.02 -8.20 -19.24
CA GLU A 96 -4.11 -8.11 -18.26
C GLU A 96 -3.68 -7.37 -16.99
N LEU A 97 -2.44 -7.57 -16.54
CA LEU A 97 -1.92 -6.88 -15.38
C LEU A 97 -1.62 -5.41 -15.71
N GLN A 98 -1.08 -5.14 -16.89
CA GLN A 98 -0.82 -3.78 -17.39
C GLN A 98 -2.10 -2.95 -17.47
N SER A 99 -3.23 -3.55 -17.88
CA SER A 99 -4.53 -2.86 -17.91
C SER A 99 -5.05 -2.37 -16.55
N LYS A 100 -4.46 -2.83 -15.44
CA LYS A 100 -4.81 -2.38 -14.09
C LYS A 100 -4.03 -1.13 -13.67
N PHE A 101 -2.97 -0.77 -14.39
CA PHE A 101 -2.18 0.44 -14.15
C PHE A 101 -2.80 1.63 -14.90
N ILE A 102 -2.70 2.82 -14.31
CA ILE A 102 -3.31 4.06 -14.84
C ILE A 102 -2.27 5.08 -15.34
N ASP A 103 -1.01 4.68 -15.40
CA ASP A 103 0.13 5.39 -16.00
C ASP A 103 0.92 4.39 -16.86
#